data_AF-A0A9W7TGB3-F1
#
_entry.id   AF-A0A9W7TGB3-F1
#
_cell.length_a   1.000
_cell.length_b   1.000
_cell.length_c   1.000
_cell.angle_alpha   90.00
_cell.angle_beta   90.00
_cell.angle_gamma   90.00
#
_symmetry.space_group_name_H-M   'P 1'
#
loop_
_entity.id
_entity.type
_entity.pdbx_description
1 polymer ?
#
loop_
_entity_poly.entity_id
_entity_poly.type
_entity_poly.pdbx_seq_one_letter_code
_entity_poly.pdbx_strand_id
1 'polypeptide(L)'
;MRPQFVDKQWEQGKRMAIYGLAFLIMTLLILYSSNSTADLYSPFRDSHDVHRTVHNTNLKKWAGKDGYVPVYGNKSMNLRCRQCALVTSSSHVLGTRAGDEIDRNECVIRMNDAPTSGYESDVGNRTSVRVVAHSSVFRVVRKPAEFLNRSENAAVIFWGPASKIGRAAKGTLYRLIQRVSMTYSNLSFFIISPNKMQKFDKLFQKETGRDRKKSQSWLSTGWFTMVIAIEMCDNVKIYGMVPPNHCGRLPQPKRMPYHYYKPRGPDECLTYLQNERGRRGSHHRFITEKQVFARWAKLYNITYAYPTW
;
A
#
# COMPACT_ATOMS: atom_id res chain seq x y z
N MET A 1 -37.67 46.08 -45.31
CA MET A 1 -37.29 45.60 -43.96
C MET A 1 -37.46 44.08 -43.86
N ARG A 2 -36.40 43.30 -44.08
CA ARG A 2 -36.38 41.85 -43.78
C ARG A 2 -35.01 41.10 -43.75
N PRO A 3 -33.82 41.68 -43.45
CA PRO A 3 -32.61 40.85 -43.26
C PRO A 3 -32.30 40.48 -41.80
N GLN A 4 -32.55 41.37 -40.83
CA GLN A 4 -32.02 41.22 -39.44
C GLN A 4 -32.65 40.08 -38.60
N PHE A 5 -33.83 39.59 -38.96
CA PHE A 5 -34.52 38.55 -38.19
C PHE A 5 -33.95 37.14 -38.44
N VAL A 6 -33.48 36.89 -39.67
CA VAL A 6 -32.95 35.58 -40.09
C VAL A 6 -31.58 35.32 -39.46
N ASP A 7 -30.72 36.34 -39.40
CA ASP A 7 -29.38 36.22 -38.79
C ASP A 7 -29.44 35.94 -37.28
N LYS A 8 -30.42 36.51 -36.58
CA LYS A 8 -30.59 36.30 -35.13
C LYS A 8 -31.10 34.90 -34.79
N GLN A 9 -32.01 34.37 -35.62
CA GLN A 9 -32.49 32.98 -35.53
C GLN A 9 -31.39 31.98 -35.88
N TRP A 10 -30.56 32.28 -36.88
CA TRP A 10 -29.42 31.47 -37.29
C TRP A 10 -28.35 31.38 -36.18
N GLU A 11 -28.02 32.51 -35.54
CA GLU A 11 -27.08 32.53 -34.43
C GLU A 11 -27.64 31.86 -33.16
N GLN A 12 -28.94 31.95 -32.89
CA GLN A 12 -29.60 31.17 -31.84
C GLN A 12 -29.56 29.66 -32.13
N GLY A 13 -29.80 29.24 -33.38
CA GLY A 13 -29.70 27.85 -33.80
C GLY A 13 -28.30 27.26 -33.61
N LYS A 14 -27.25 28.01 -33.98
CA LYS A 14 -25.85 27.61 -33.73
C LYS A 14 -25.54 27.47 -32.24
N ARG A 15 -25.99 28.41 -31.40
CA ARG A 15 -25.78 28.33 -29.94
C ARG A 15 -26.46 27.11 -29.34
N MET A 16 -27.70 26.82 -29.73
CA MET A 16 -28.43 25.64 -29.29
C MET A 16 -27.75 24.33 -29.74
N ALA A 17 -27.22 24.29 -30.97
CA ALA A 17 -26.44 23.15 -31.45
C ALA A 17 -25.14 22.95 -30.66
N ILE A 18 -24.43 24.03 -30.32
CA ILE A 18 -23.21 23.98 -29.49
C ILE A 18 -23.53 23.47 -28.08
N TYR A 19 -24.61 23.97 -27.45
CA TYR A 19 -25.03 23.49 -26.13
C TYR A 19 -25.47 22.02 -26.16
N GLY A 20 -26.18 21.60 -27.21
CA GLY A 20 -26.56 20.20 -27.41
C GLY A 20 -25.36 19.28 -27.57
N LEU A 21 -24.35 19.69 -28.36
CA LEU A 21 -23.11 18.94 -28.54
C LEU A 21 -22.30 18.87 -27.23
N ALA A 22 -22.19 19.98 -26.50
CA ALA A 22 -21.50 20.01 -25.21
C ALA A 22 -22.18 19.10 -24.18
N PHE A 23 -23.52 19.09 -24.13
CA PHE A 23 -24.30 18.20 -23.26
C PHE A 23 -24.11 16.73 -23.63
N LEU A 24 -24.13 16.39 -24.92
CA LEU A 24 -23.86 15.03 -25.41
C LEU A 24 -22.44 14.58 -25.05
N ILE A 25 -21.43 15.40 -25.30
CA ILE A 25 -20.03 15.09 -24.94
C ILE A 25 -19.89 14.91 -23.43
N MET A 26 -20.48 15.79 -22.63
CA MET A 26 -20.42 15.68 -21.18
C MET A 26 -21.13 14.41 -20.68
N THR A 27 -22.29 14.07 -21.26
CA THR A 27 -23.03 12.84 -20.93
C THR A 27 -22.24 11.59 -21.31
N LEU A 28 -21.64 11.56 -22.50
CA LEU A 28 -20.76 10.47 -22.94
C LEU A 28 -19.52 10.33 -22.05
N LEU A 29 -18.92 11.44 -21.62
CA LEU A 29 -17.80 11.44 -20.66
C LEU A 29 -18.23 10.89 -19.30
N ILE A 30 -19.43 11.25 -18.80
CA ILE A 30 -19.97 10.71 -17.55
C ILE A 30 -20.21 9.20 -17.68
N LEU A 31 -20.84 8.74 -18.78
CA LEU A 31 -21.10 7.31 -19.03
C LEU A 31 -19.79 6.52 -19.17
N TYR A 32 -18.82 7.03 -19.91
CA TYR A 32 -17.49 6.42 -20.05
C TYR A 32 -16.74 6.36 -18.72
N SER A 33 -16.81 7.42 -17.91
CA SER A 33 -16.19 7.45 -16.57
C SER A 33 -16.85 6.45 -15.60
N SER A 34 -18.16 6.26 -15.72
CA SER A 34 -18.92 5.31 -14.91
C SER A 34 -18.55 3.87 -15.24
N ASN A 35 -18.47 3.52 -16.54
CA ASN A 35 -17.96 2.22 -16.99
C ASN A 35 -16.52 1.95 -16.53
N SER A 36 -15.65 2.97 -16.61
CA SER A 36 -14.26 2.87 -16.14
C SER A 36 -14.13 2.60 -14.63
N THR A 37 -15.17 2.92 -13.85
CA THR A 37 -15.19 2.71 -12.40
C THR A 37 -15.64 1.27 -12.07
N ALA A 38 -16.56 0.71 -12.86
CA ALA A 38 -16.96 -0.70 -12.75
C ALA A 38 -15.82 -1.66 -13.13
N ASP A 39 -15.06 -1.34 -14.20
CA ASP A 39 -13.90 -2.13 -14.62
C ASP A 39 -12.78 -2.18 -13.57
N LEU A 40 -12.67 -1.14 -12.72
CA LEU A 40 -11.65 -1.05 -11.68
C LEU A 40 -11.79 -2.12 -10.61
N TYR A 41 -13.03 -2.50 -10.30
CA TYR A 41 -13.36 -3.46 -9.26
C TYR A 41 -13.67 -4.85 -9.82
N SER A 42 -13.66 -5.01 -11.15
CA SER A 42 -13.80 -6.31 -11.78
C SER A 42 -12.68 -7.25 -11.29
N PRO A 43 -13.03 -8.46 -10.80
CA PRO A 43 -12.02 -9.47 -10.50
C PRO A 43 -11.14 -9.71 -11.73
N PHE A 44 -9.85 -10.00 -11.53
CA PHE A 44 -9.01 -10.43 -12.66
C PHE A 44 -9.72 -11.57 -13.39
N ARG A 45 -9.86 -11.46 -14.72
CA ARG A 45 -10.52 -12.48 -15.54
C ARG A 45 -9.97 -13.84 -15.14
N ASP A 46 -10.88 -14.70 -14.69
CA ASP A 46 -10.60 -16.06 -14.32
C ASP A 46 -10.34 -16.84 -15.62
N SER A 47 -9.16 -16.66 -16.22
CA SER A 47 -8.72 -17.65 -17.20
C SER A 47 -8.42 -18.89 -16.38
N HIS A 48 -8.98 -20.03 -16.79
CA HIS A 48 -8.70 -21.34 -16.18
C HIS A 48 -7.18 -21.64 -16.05
N ASP A 49 -6.32 -20.89 -16.75
CA ASP A 49 -4.86 -20.89 -16.59
C ASP A 49 -4.34 -20.20 -15.31
N VAL A 50 -4.98 -19.15 -14.80
CA VAL A 50 -4.52 -18.44 -13.58
C VAL A 50 -4.66 -19.32 -12.35
N HIS A 51 -5.75 -20.08 -12.21
CA HIS A 51 -5.91 -21.05 -11.10
C HIS A 51 -4.81 -22.11 -11.09
N ARG A 52 -4.38 -22.58 -12.27
CA ARG A 52 -3.27 -23.55 -12.39
C ARG A 52 -1.90 -22.92 -12.11
N THR A 53 -1.73 -21.62 -12.37
CA THR A 53 -0.46 -20.90 -12.17
C THR A 53 -0.29 -20.36 -10.74
N VAL A 54 -1.39 -19.99 -10.06
CA VAL A 54 -1.44 -19.55 -8.65
C VAL A 54 -1.03 -20.67 -7.68
N HIS A 55 -1.30 -21.93 -8.05
CA HIS A 55 -0.94 -23.10 -7.24
C HIS A 55 0.58 -23.30 -6.98
N ASN A 56 1.46 -22.64 -7.75
CA ASN A 56 2.91 -22.89 -7.70
C ASN A 56 3.76 -21.85 -6.93
N THR A 57 3.18 -20.79 -6.36
CA THR A 57 3.97 -19.82 -5.56
C THR A 57 3.58 -19.88 -4.09
N ASN A 58 4.30 -20.70 -3.34
CA ASN A 58 4.20 -20.73 -1.88
C ASN A 58 5.14 -19.68 -1.26
N LEU A 59 4.57 -18.56 -0.81
CA LEU A 59 5.31 -17.46 -0.17
C LEU A 59 5.97 -17.87 1.15
N LYS A 60 5.47 -18.92 1.84
CA LYS A 60 6.14 -19.47 3.04
C LYS A 60 7.52 -20.02 2.72
N LYS A 61 7.75 -20.50 1.49
CA LYS A 61 9.06 -20.99 1.05
C LYS A 61 10.04 -19.86 0.71
N TRP A 62 9.60 -18.60 0.71
CA TRP A 62 10.48 -17.44 0.50
C TRP A 62 11.15 -16.96 1.80
N ALA A 63 10.74 -17.53 2.94
CA ALA A 63 11.36 -17.30 4.23
C ALA A 63 12.80 -17.84 4.23
N GLY A 64 13.77 -16.98 4.55
CA GLY A 64 15.19 -17.34 4.60
C GLY A 64 16.10 -16.13 4.66
N LYS A 65 17.41 -16.37 4.83
CA LYS A 65 18.46 -15.32 4.87
C LYS A 65 18.59 -14.57 3.55
N ASP A 66 18.19 -15.20 2.45
CA ASP A 66 18.39 -14.65 1.11
C ASP A 66 17.41 -13.52 0.80
N GLY A 67 17.95 -12.30 0.77
CA GLY A 67 17.26 -11.13 0.25
C GLY A 67 16.94 -10.05 1.27
N TYR A 68 17.19 -10.29 2.56
CA TYR A 68 17.23 -9.23 3.58
C TYR A 68 18.68 -9.06 4.05
N VAL A 69 19.36 -8.04 3.54
CA VAL A 69 20.79 -7.83 3.77
C VAL A 69 20.97 -6.94 5.00
N PRO A 70 21.75 -7.36 6.02
CA PRO A 70 22.00 -6.51 7.19
C PRO A 70 22.76 -5.24 6.76
N VAL A 71 22.29 -4.10 7.26
CA VAL A 71 22.93 -2.80 6.99
C VAL A 71 24.29 -2.74 7.69
N TYR A 72 24.32 -3.13 8.96
CA TYR A 72 25.48 -3.13 9.84
C TYR A 72 25.50 -4.38 10.73
N GLY A 73 26.71 -4.85 11.07
CA GLY A 73 26.93 -6.07 11.84
C GLY A 73 26.61 -7.36 11.07
N ASN A 74 26.79 -8.50 11.74
CA ASN A 74 26.48 -9.82 11.21
C ASN A 74 25.11 -10.31 11.71
N LYS A 75 24.04 -9.57 11.38
CA LYS A 75 22.67 -9.91 11.76
C LYS A 75 21.97 -10.68 10.63
N SER A 76 21.07 -11.58 10.98
CA SER A 76 20.26 -12.32 10.00
C SER A 76 18.77 -12.20 10.31
N MET A 77 17.96 -12.15 9.25
CA MET A 77 16.51 -12.01 9.36
C MET A 77 15.87 -13.39 9.53
N ASN A 78 15.89 -13.93 10.76
CA ASN A 78 15.33 -15.24 11.10
C ASN A 78 14.04 -15.15 11.94
N LEU A 79 13.39 -13.99 11.97
CA LEU A 79 12.19 -13.80 12.78
C LEU A 79 11.05 -14.66 12.23
N ARG A 80 10.53 -15.56 13.06
CA ARG A 80 9.29 -16.31 12.82
C ARG A 80 8.39 -16.20 14.02
N CYS A 81 7.10 -15.96 13.77
CA CYS A 81 6.10 -15.78 14.81
C CYS A 81 4.87 -16.61 14.48
N ARG A 82 4.20 -17.17 15.49
CA ARG A 82 2.96 -17.93 15.27
C ARG A 82 1.78 -17.02 14.95
N GLN A 83 1.74 -15.86 15.60
CA GLN A 83 0.63 -14.92 15.49
C GLN A 83 1.17 -13.49 15.35
N CYS A 84 0.79 -12.84 14.26
CA CYS A 84 1.18 -11.47 13.96
C CYS A 84 -0.02 -10.53 13.88
N ALA A 85 0.14 -9.33 14.42
CA ALA A 85 -0.71 -8.19 14.10
C ALA A 85 -0.01 -7.31 13.04
N LEU A 86 -0.62 -7.13 11.88
CA LEU A 86 -0.20 -6.14 10.90
C LEU A 86 -1.12 -4.93 11.02
N VAL A 87 -0.58 -3.83 11.54
CA VAL A 87 -1.34 -2.59 11.71
C VAL A 87 -1.09 -1.70 10.50
N THR A 88 -2.12 -1.45 9.68
CA THR A 88 -1.96 -0.52 8.56
C THR A 88 -1.91 0.93 9.04
N SER A 89 -1.68 1.84 8.09
CA SER A 89 -1.70 3.29 8.37
C SER A 89 -3.10 3.91 8.24
N SER A 90 -4.14 3.15 7.90
CA SER A 90 -5.48 3.69 7.60
C SER A 90 -6.18 4.29 8.82
N SER A 91 -7.05 5.28 8.61
CA SER A 91 -7.89 5.86 9.66
C SER A 91 -8.97 4.93 10.20
N HIS A 92 -9.23 3.78 9.58
CA HIS A 92 -10.21 2.80 10.09
C HIS A 92 -9.80 2.14 11.41
N VAL A 93 -8.55 2.31 11.86
CA VAL A 93 -8.12 1.89 13.20
C VAL A 93 -8.59 2.84 14.31
N LEU A 94 -8.98 4.07 13.99
CA LEU A 94 -9.36 5.08 15.00
C LEU A 94 -10.68 4.72 15.71
N GLY A 95 -10.70 4.87 17.03
CA GLY A 95 -11.85 4.57 17.89
C GLY A 95 -12.15 3.08 18.06
N THR A 96 -11.28 2.19 17.57
CA THR A 96 -11.46 0.74 17.67
C THR A 96 -11.12 0.20 19.04
N ARG A 97 -10.28 0.91 19.81
CA ARG A 97 -9.71 0.46 21.09
C ARG A 97 -9.01 -0.90 20.99
N ALA A 98 -8.45 -1.22 19.82
CA ALA A 98 -7.82 -2.50 19.54
C ALA A 98 -6.37 -2.61 20.07
N GLY A 99 -5.85 -1.57 20.73
CA GLY A 99 -4.44 -1.47 21.08
C GLY A 99 -3.93 -2.62 21.95
N ASP A 100 -4.67 -2.97 23.00
CA ASP A 100 -4.31 -4.09 23.87
C ASP A 100 -4.38 -5.44 23.12
N GLU A 101 -5.33 -5.58 22.20
CA GLU A 101 -5.44 -6.77 21.36
C GLU A 101 -4.24 -6.91 20.42
N ILE A 102 -3.86 -5.82 19.76
CA ILE A 102 -2.69 -5.75 18.89
C ILE A 102 -1.43 -6.15 19.68
N ASP A 103 -1.23 -5.55 20.85
CA ASP A 103 -0.04 -5.75 21.66
C ASP A 103 0.02 -7.14 22.34
N ARG A 104 -1.06 -7.92 22.36
CA ARG A 104 -1.03 -9.34 22.76
C ARG A 104 -0.46 -10.28 21.70
N ASN A 105 -0.29 -9.84 20.46
CA ASN A 105 0.28 -10.67 19.40
C ASN A 105 1.79 -10.86 19.64
N GLU A 106 2.32 -12.00 19.20
CA GLU A 106 3.76 -12.30 19.34
C GLU A 106 4.60 -11.26 18.61
N CYS A 107 4.20 -10.94 17.38
CA CYS A 107 4.84 -9.93 16.54
C CYS A 107 3.86 -8.86 16.08
N VAL A 108 4.27 -7.59 16.19
CA VAL A 108 3.51 -6.44 15.66
C VAL A 108 4.29 -5.82 14.50
N ILE A 109 3.66 -5.77 13.32
CA ILE A 109 4.24 -5.26 12.09
C ILE A 109 3.61 -3.90 11.75
N ARG A 110 4.46 -2.89 11.56
CA ARG A 110 4.06 -1.53 11.18
C ARG A 110 4.79 -1.04 9.93
N MET A 111 4.30 0.05 9.35
CA MET A 111 4.84 0.62 8.12
C MET A 111 5.29 2.07 8.29
N ASN A 112 6.39 2.42 7.63
CA ASN A 112 6.84 3.80 7.44
C ASN A 112 6.85 4.61 8.75
N ASP A 113 6.35 5.84 8.70
CA ASP A 113 6.24 6.81 9.78
C ASP A 113 4.90 6.77 10.51
N ALA A 114 4.24 5.60 10.56
CA ALA A 114 2.99 5.41 11.33
C ALA A 114 3.31 5.34 12.85
N PRO A 115 2.92 6.35 13.64
CA PRO A 115 3.28 6.48 15.06
C PRO A 115 2.35 5.67 15.96
N THR A 116 2.79 5.36 17.18
CA THR A 116 1.94 4.86 18.25
C THR A 116 1.57 5.95 19.25
N SER A 117 2.43 6.96 19.44
CA SER A 117 2.18 8.04 20.38
C SER A 117 0.88 8.79 20.09
N GLY A 118 0.01 8.87 21.08
CA GLY A 118 -1.30 9.52 20.99
C GLY A 118 -2.38 8.67 20.32
N TYR A 119 -2.07 7.43 19.97
CA TYR A 119 -2.97 6.47 19.32
C TYR A 119 -2.95 5.10 20.01
N GLU A 120 -2.27 4.96 21.14
CA GLU A 120 -1.97 3.67 21.77
C GLU A 120 -3.21 2.84 22.04
N SER A 121 -4.31 3.47 22.46
CA SER A 121 -5.59 2.79 22.70
C SER A 121 -6.11 2.07 21.45
N ASP A 122 -5.88 2.63 20.27
CA ASP A 122 -6.39 2.11 19.00
C ASP A 122 -5.39 1.22 18.27
N VAL A 123 -4.11 1.60 18.31
CA VAL A 123 -3.07 0.96 17.48
C VAL A 123 -2.05 0.18 18.27
N GLY A 124 -2.09 0.19 19.60
CA GLY A 124 -1.10 -0.42 20.48
C GLY A 124 0.22 0.36 20.50
N ASN A 125 1.17 -0.09 21.31
CA ASN A 125 2.46 0.57 21.49
C ASN A 125 3.66 -0.28 21.04
N ARG A 126 3.49 -1.60 20.86
CA ARG A 126 4.58 -2.50 20.46
C ARG A 126 4.86 -2.42 18.95
N THR A 127 6.12 -2.61 18.57
CA THR A 127 6.56 -2.81 17.19
C THR A 127 7.69 -3.83 17.15
N SER A 128 7.45 -5.00 16.56
CA SER A 128 8.48 -6.04 16.35
C SER A 128 9.16 -5.87 14.99
N VAL A 129 8.40 -5.48 13.96
CA VAL A 129 8.92 -5.24 12.61
C VAL A 129 8.38 -3.93 12.05
N ARG A 130 9.25 -3.11 11.46
CA ARG A 130 8.85 -1.91 10.73
C ARG A 130 9.38 -1.93 9.30
N VAL A 131 8.48 -1.94 8.33
CA VAL A 131 8.82 -1.90 6.91
C VAL A 131 8.80 -0.44 6.42
N VAL A 132 9.92 0.06 5.90
CA VAL A 132 10.14 1.47 5.60
C VAL A 132 10.51 1.67 4.14
N ALA A 133 9.68 2.41 3.40
CA ALA A 133 10.03 2.87 2.06
C ALA A 133 11.17 3.89 2.12
N HIS A 134 12.01 3.92 1.08
CA HIS A 134 13.09 4.90 0.95
C HIS A 134 12.61 6.37 1.13
N SER A 135 11.39 6.67 0.68
CA SER A 135 10.76 8.00 0.81
C SER A 135 10.33 8.35 2.24
N SER A 136 10.30 7.38 3.15
CA SER A 136 9.91 7.53 4.56
C SER A 136 11.10 7.52 5.52
N VAL A 137 12.29 7.12 5.06
CA VAL A 137 13.50 7.00 5.89
C VAL A 137 13.76 8.25 6.71
N PHE A 138 13.78 9.44 6.08
CA PHE A 138 14.04 10.69 6.78
C PHE A 138 13.03 10.99 7.90
N ARG A 139 11.75 10.65 7.70
CA ARG A 139 10.70 10.89 8.72
C ARG A 139 10.85 9.94 9.90
N VAL A 140 11.23 8.68 9.62
CA VAL A 140 11.49 7.67 10.65
C VAL A 140 12.74 8.02 11.46
N VAL A 141 13.87 8.29 10.79
CA VAL A 141 15.15 8.49 11.49
C VAL A 141 15.24 9.81 12.27
N ARG A 142 14.42 10.82 11.92
CA ARG A 142 14.38 12.11 12.63
C ARG A 142 13.54 12.08 13.92
N LYS A 143 12.79 11.00 14.17
CA LYS A 143 12.02 10.81 15.40
C LYS A 143 12.35 9.46 16.05
N PRO A 144 13.60 9.26 16.49
CA PRO A 144 14.02 7.97 17.05
C PRO A 144 13.23 7.58 18.30
N ALA A 145 12.88 8.53 19.16
CA ALA A 145 12.03 8.28 20.33
C ALA A 145 10.69 7.61 19.96
N GLU A 146 10.12 7.96 18.80
CA GLU A 146 8.86 7.41 18.31
C GLU A 146 9.05 6.07 17.59
N PHE A 147 10.06 5.97 16.73
CA PHE A 147 10.14 4.88 15.75
C PHE A 147 11.24 3.85 16.00
N LEU A 148 12.23 4.15 16.85
CA LEU A 148 13.41 3.31 17.09
C LEU A 148 13.61 2.95 18.57
N ASN A 149 13.19 3.79 19.52
CA ASN A 149 13.44 3.57 20.96
C ASN A 149 12.27 2.94 21.70
N ARG A 150 11.13 2.74 21.02
CA ARG A 150 9.87 2.28 21.62
C ARG A 150 9.78 0.77 21.84
N SER A 151 10.60 -0.02 21.15
CA SER A 151 10.54 -1.48 21.24
C SER A 151 11.94 -2.07 21.17
N GLU A 152 12.24 -2.97 22.09
CA GLU A 152 13.52 -3.66 22.13
C GLU A 152 13.60 -4.71 21.02
N ASN A 153 14.81 -4.91 20.48
CA ASN A 153 15.12 -5.96 19.51
C ASN A 153 14.26 -5.95 18.23
N ALA A 154 13.66 -4.82 17.88
CA ALA A 154 12.84 -4.70 16.68
C ALA A 154 13.68 -4.78 15.39
N ALA A 155 13.08 -5.28 14.31
CA ALA A 155 13.67 -5.30 12.98
C ALA A 155 13.11 -4.15 12.12
N VAL A 156 13.98 -3.40 11.47
CA VAL A 156 13.60 -2.33 10.52
C VAL A 156 14.07 -2.72 9.12
N ILE A 157 13.13 -2.88 8.20
CA ILE A 157 13.38 -3.37 6.84
C ILE A 157 13.15 -2.24 5.85
N PHE A 158 14.21 -1.83 5.14
CA PHE A 158 14.16 -0.76 4.15
C PHE A 158 13.99 -1.31 2.74
N TRP A 159 13.12 -0.68 1.96
CA TRP A 159 12.92 -1.01 0.55
C TRP A 159 12.91 0.24 -0.32
N GLY A 160 13.34 0.09 -1.58
CA GLY A 160 13.42 1.20 -2.53
C GLY A 160 14.42 0.95 -3.65
N PRO A 161 14.63 1.93 -4.53
CA PRO A 161 15.57 1.82 -5.64
C PRO A 161 16.99 1.53 -5.14
N ALA A 162 17.70 0.61 -5.81
CA ALA A 162 19.09 0.28 -5.47
C ALA A 162 20.02 1.51 -5.55
N SER A 163 19.73 2.46 -6.43
CA SER A 163 20.45 3.74 -6.54
C SER A 163 20.27 4.67 -5.32
N LYS A 164 19.22 4.46 -4.50
CA LYS A 164 18.94 5.27 -3.32
C LYS A 164 19.40 4.59 -2.03
N ILE A 165 19.04 3.31 -1.86
CA ILE A 165 19.27 2.58 -0.61
C ILE A 165 20.27 1.43 -0.73
N GLY A 166 20.76 1.11 -1.93
CA GLY A 166 21.72 0.02 -2.11
C GLY A 166 23.10 0.37 -1.55
N ARG A 167 23.74 -0.61 -0.90
CA ARG A 167 25.11 -0.48 -0.37
C ARG A 167 26.12 -0.02 -1.44
N ALA A 168 26.03 -0.61 -2.64
CA ALA A 168 26.93 -0.30 -3.75
C ALA A 168 26.78 1.16 -4.24
N ALA A 169 25.60 1.75 -4.13
CA ALA A 169 25.35 3.11 -4.59
C ALA A 169 26.01 4.17 -3.69
N LYS A 170 26.38 3.82 -2.45
CA LYS A 170 26.93 4.74 -1.42
C LYS A 170 26.18 6.08 -1.32
N GLY A 171 24.89 6.08 -1.65
CA GLY A 171 24.07 7.28 -1.69
C GLY A 171 23.84 7.87 -0.30
N THR A 172 23.46 9.15 -0.24
CA THR A 172 23.19 9.85 1.02
C THR A 172 22.21 9.10 1.92
N LEU A 173 21.19 8.47 1.33
CA LEU A 173 20.20 7.73 2.09
C LEU A 173 20.75 6.43 2.69
N TYR A 174 21.53 5.65 1.93
CA TYR A 174 22.22 4.47 2.46
C TYR A 174 23.16 4.85 3.61
N ARG A 175 23.98 5.91 3.46
CA ARG A 175 24.88 6.39 4.52
C ARG A 175 24.14 6.79 5.79
N LEU A 176 22.98 7.42 5.64
CA LEU A 176 22.11 7.77 6.77
C LEU A 176 21.60 6.51 7.48
N ILE A 177 21.05 5.55 6.74
CA ILE A 177 20.57 4.28 7.30
C ILE A 177 21.71 3.54 8.01
N GLN A 178 22.91 3.55 7.43
CA GLN A 178 24.10 2.93 8.02
C GLN A 178 24.49 3.59 9.35
N ARG A 179 24.56 4.93 9.41
CA ARG A 179 24.87 5.66 10.67
C ARG A 179 23.85 5.36 11.76
N VAL A 180 22.57 5.39 11.42
CA VAL A 180 21.48 5.08 12.37
C VAL A 180 21.60 3.63 12.83
N SER A 181 21.86 2.68 11.92
CA SER A 181 22.03 1.28 12.27
C SER A 181 23.23 1.01 13.19
N MET A 182 24.28 1.82 13.12
CA MET A 182 25.41 1.75 14.06
C MET A 182 25.07 2.35 15.42
N THR A 183 24.19 3.35 15.46
CA THR A 183 23.76 4.02 16.70
C THR A 183 22.78 3.16 17.50
N TYR A 184 21.83 2.52 16.84
CA TYR A 184 20.79 1.69 17.46
C TYR A 184 21.14 0.20 17.32
N SER A 185 22.24 -0.22 17.95
CA SER A 185 22.78 -1.58 17.84
C SER A 185 21.86 -2.66 18.43
N ASN A 186 20.94 -2.30 19.33
CA ASN A 186 19.88 -3.17 19.84
C ASN A 186 18.84 -3.54 18.76
N LEU A 187 18.68 -2.73 17.72
CA LEU A 187 17.76 -3.02 16.62
C LEU A 187 18.46 -3.70 15.45
N SER A 188 17.70 -4.41 14.63
CA SER A 188 18.22 -5.07 13.43
C SER A 188 17.76 -4.35 12.17
N PHE A 189 18.69 -3.71 11.44
CA PHE A 189 18.37 -2.98 10.22
C PHE A 189 18.72 -3.81 8.99
N PHE A 190 17.77 -3.97 8.08
CA PHE A 190 17.93 -4.74 6.85
C PHE A 190 17.52 -3.92 5.63
N ILE A 191 18.17 -4.16 4.49
CA ILE A 191 17.74 -3.66 3.18
C ILE A 191 17.30 -4.84 2.34
N ILE A 192 16.16 -4.71 1.65
CA ILE A 192 15.74 -5.70 0.66
C ILE A 192 16.72 -5.69 -0.52
N SER A 193 17.29 -6.85 -0.83
CA SER A 193 18.28 -6.98 -1.90
C SER A 193 17.67 -6.68 -3.28
N PRO A 194 18.47 -6.25 -4.27
CA PRO A 194 17.99 -6.04 -5.64
C PRO A 194 17.31 -7.28 -6.23
N ASN A 195 17.83 -8.48 -5.95
CA ASN A 195 17.23 -9.74 -6.43
C ASN A 195 15.87 -10.00 -5.79
N LYS A 196 15.71 -9.73 -4.49
CA LYS A 196 14.42 -9.89 -3.82
C LYS A 196 13.42 -8.81 -4.25
N MET A 197 13.86 -7.57 -4.50
CA MET A 197 13.04 -6.54 -5.15
C MET A 197 12.48 -7.00 -6.51
N GLN A 198 13.29 -7.65 -7.35
CA GLN A 198 12.81 -8.22 -8.61
C GLN A 198 11.82 -9.38 -8.41
N LYS A 199 12.00 -10.20 -7.36
CA LYS A 199 11.02 -11.24 -7.02
C LYS A 199 9.66 -10.64 -6.64
N PHE A 200 9.62 -9.55 -5.88
CA PHE A 200 8.38 -8.83 -5.58
C PHE A 200 7.70 -8.29 -6.86
N ASP A 201 8.48 -7.72 -7.79
CA ASP A 201 7.96 -7.25 -9.08
C ASP A 201 7.35 -8.39 -9.91
N LYS A 202 8.06 -9.52 -10.02
CA LYS A 202 7.59 -10.71 -10.73
C LYS A 202 6.35 -11.32 -10.09
N LEU A 203 6.28 -11.34 -8.75
CA LEU A 203 5.10 -11.79 -8.02
C LEU A 203 3.89 -10.92 -8.35
N PHE A 204 4.03 -9.59 -8.33
CA PHE A 204 2.95 -8.69 -8.68
C PHE A 204 2.46 -8.92 -10.12
N GLN A 205 3.39 -9.05 -11.08
CA GLN A 205 3.04 -9.35 -12.46
C GLN A 205 2.32 -10.69 -12.58
N LYS A 206 2.78 -11.73 -11.87
CA LYS A 206 2.14 -13.05 -11.87
C LYS A 206 0.73 -13.01 -11.28
N GLU A 207 0.53 -12.29 -10.19
CA GLU A 207 -0.75 -12.20 -9.47
C GLU A 207 -1.79 -11.31 -10.17
N THR A 208 -1.34 -10.38 -11.00
CA THR A 208 -2.23 -9.34 -11.56
C THR A 208 -2.28 -9.33 -13.08
N GLY A 209 -1.36 -10.04 -13.75
CA GLY A 209 -1.11 -9.91 -15.18
C GLY A 209 -0.48 -8.57 -15.58
N ARG A 210 -0.21 -7.66 -14.63
CA ARG A 210 0.26 -6.30 -14.90
C ARG A 210 1.74 -6.16 -14.56
N ASP A 211 2.53 -5.80 -15.57
CA ASP A 211 3.91 -5.41 -15.33
C ASP A 211 3.97 -4.00 -14.73
N ARG A 212 4.57 -3.90 -13.54
CA ARG A 212 4.72 -2.65 -12.81
C ARG A 212 5.55 -1.61 -13.58
N LYS A 213 6.66 -2.02 -14.20
CA LYS A 213 7.58 -1.13 -14.92
C LYS A 213 6.93 -0.61 -16.20
N LYS A 214 6.27 -1.49 -16.97
CA LYS A 214 5.51 -1.11 -18.17
C LYS A 214 4.36 -0.16 -17.83
N SER A 215 3.71 -0.37 -16.69
CA SER A 215 2.64 0.51 -16.19
C SER A 215 3.13 1.73 -15.39
N GLN A 216 4.45 1.97 -15.37
CA GLN A 216 5.14 3.06 -14.67
C GLN A 216 4.73 3.25 -13.20
N SER A 217 4.35 2.17 -12.52
CA SER A 217 3.88 2.20 -11.13
C SER A 217 4.96 1.75 -10.14
N TRP A 218 4.68 1.90 -8.84
CA TRP A 218 5.47 1.32 -7.75
C TRP A 218 4.59 0.41 -6.88
N LEU A 219 5.15 -0.69 -6.38
CA LEU A 219 4.48 -1.48 -5.35
C LEU A 219 4.37 -0.63 -4.08
N SER A 220 3.27 -0.73 -3.37
CA SER A 220 3.11 -0.03 -2.10
C SER A 220 3.97 -0.66 -1.00
N THR A 221 4.20 0.08 0.09
CA THR A 221 4.77 -0.55 1.31
C THR A 221 3.86 -1.67 1.84
N GLY A 222 2.55 -1.55 1.63
CA GLY A 222 1.59 -2.59 1.97
C GLY A 222 1.87 -3.90 1.25
N TRP A 223 2.20 -3.87 -0.04
CA TRP A 223 2.58 -5.06 -0.80
C TRP A 223 3.81 -5.76 -0.21
N PHE A 224 4.90 -5.03 0.03
CA PHE A 224 6.10 -5.61 0.64
C PHE A 224 5.78 -6.18 2.03
N THR A 225 5.01 -5.45 2.83
CA THR A 225 4.68 -5.85 4.21
C THR A 225 3.79 -7.09 4.24
N MET A 226 2.82 -7.21 3.33
CA MET A 226 1.97 -8.40 3.22
C MET A 226 2.78 -9.66 2.91
N VAL A 227 3.69 -9.59 1.95
CA VAL A 227 4.54 -10.74 1.62
C VAL A 227 5.51 -11.05 2.77
N ILE A 228 6.14 -10.04 3.38
CA ILE A 228 7.00 -10.21 4.57
C ILE A 228 6.23 -10.89 5.71
N ALA A 229 4.99 -10.44 5.98
CA ALA A 229 4.13 -11.02 7.01
C ALA A 229 3.83 -12.49 6.72
N ILE A 230 3.51 -12.85 5.47
CA ILE A 230 3.28 -14.26 5.09
C ILE A 230 4.55 -15.09 5.27
N GLU A 231 5.73 -14.57 4.88
CA GLU A 231 7.02 -15.26 5.05
C GLU A 231 7.30 -15.58 6.53
N MET A 232 6.97 -14.67 7.45
CA MET A 232 7.41 -14.74 8.85
C MET A 232 6.34 -15.24 9.83
N CYS A 233 5.05 -15.16 9.52
CA CYS A 233 3.97 -15.35 10.48
C CYS A 233 3.06 -16.53 10.12
N ASP A 234 2.83 -17.51 10.99
CA ASP A 234 1.87 -18.59 10.69
C ASP A 234 0.45 -18.06 10.49
N ASN A 235 0.03 -17.12 11.34
CA ASN A 235 -1.25 -16.42 11.26
C ASN A 235 -1.03 -14.91 11.26
N VAL A 236 -1.78 -14.18 10.44
CA VAL A 236 -1.72 -12.72 10.33
C VAL A 236 -3.11 -12.13 10.54
N LYS A 237 -3.25 -11.26 11.54
CA LYS A 237 -4.43 -10.41 11.70
C LYS A 237 -4.10 -9.00 11.27
N ILE A 238 -4.84 -8.48 10.30
CA ILE A 238 -4.62 -7.18 9.66
C ILE A 238 -5.63 -6.18 10.19
N TYR A 239 -5.14 -5.06 10.73
CA TYR A 239 -5.97 -4.01 11.32
C TYR A 239 -6.02 -2.78 10.43
N GLY A 240 -7.22 -2.25 10.17
CA GLY A 240 -7.39 -1.01 9.42
C GLY A 240 -7.30 -1.17 7.91
N MET A 241 -7.62 -2.32 7.33
CA MET A 241 -7.57 -2.46 5.86
C MET A 241 -8.98 -2.63 5.30
N VAL A 242 -9.43 -1.68 4.48
CA VAL A 242 -10.71 -1.80 3.77
C VAL A 242 -10.63 -2.80 2.60
N PRO A 243 -11.73 -3.48 2.25
CA PRO A 243 -11.79 -4.38 1.09
C PRO A 243 -11.54 -3.63 -0.22
N PRO A 244 -11.11 -4.32 -1.29
CA PRO A 244 -10.78 -3.69 -2.57
C PRO A 244 -11.95 -2.90 -3.17
N ASN A 245 -13.20 -3.34 -2.97
CA ASN A 245 -14.38 -2.67 -3.52
C ASN A 245 -14.90 -1.51 -2.65
N HIS A 246 -14.28 -1.19 -1.51
CA HIS A 246 -14.80 -0.22 -0.53
C HIS A 246 -15.23 1.11 -1.16
N CYS A 247 -14.33 1.74 -1.92
CA CYS A 247 -14.57 3.04 -2.55
C CYS A 247 -15.48 3.01 -3.79
N GLY A 248 -15.96 1.83 -4.17
CA GLY A 248 -16.96 1.63 -5.22
C GLY A 248 -18.35 1.32 -4.69
N ARG A 249 -18.53 1.17 -3.37
CA ARG A 249 -19.82 0.81 -2.77
C ARG A 249 -20.80 1.97 -2.80
N LEU A 250 -22.09 1.63 -2.87
CA LEU A 250 -23.21 2.55 -2.74
C LEU A 250 -24.08 2.14 -1.53
N PRO A 251 -24.50 3.09 -0.66
CA PRO A 251 -24.13 4.50 -0.67
C PRO A 251 -22.62 4.70 -0.45
N GLN A 252 -22.09 5.84 -0.90
CA GLN A 252 -20.66 6.12 -0.83
C GLN A 252 -20.18 6.07 0.63
N PRO A 253 -19.02 5.45 0.91
CA PRO A 253 -18.48 5.41 2.26
C PRO A 253 -18.28 6.81 2.84
N LYS A 254 -18.32 6.89 4.18
CA LYS A 254 -17.96 8.11 4.90
C LYS A 254 -16.53 8.53 4.51
N ARG A 255 -16.35 9.82 4.24
CA ARG A 255 -15.01 10.39 4.02
C ARG A 255 -14.14 10.23 5.25
N MET A 256 -12.95 9.70 5.04
CA MET A 256 -11.97 9.42 6.09
C MET A 256 -10.59 9.89 5.60
N PRO A 257 -9.75 10.47 6.48
CA PRO A 257 -8.37 10.74 6.12
C PRO A 257 -7.65 9.43 5.73
N TYR A 258 -6.74 9.50 4.76
CA TYR A 258 -5.98 8.34 4.32
C TYR A 258 -5.12 7.71 5.42
N HIS A 259 -4.61 8.54 6.36
CA HIS A 259 -3.81 8.07 7.49
C HIS A 259 -4.38 8.51 8.83
N TYR A 260 -4.39 7.61 9.83
CA TYR A 260 -4.91 7.90 11.17
C TYR A 260 -4.16 9.06 11.87
N TYR A 261 -2.87 9.20 11.58
CA TYR A 261 -1.99 10.20 12.16
C TYR A 261 -1.88 11.49 11.33
N LYS A 262 -2.75 11.65 10.32
CA LYS A 262 -2.87 12.86 9.50
C LYS A 262 -4.35 13.22 9.33
N PRO A 263 -5.01 13.76 10.36
CA PRO A 263 -6.45 14.07 10.31
C PRO A 263 -6.80 15.12 9.25
N ARG A 264 -5.84 15.98 8.87
CA ARG A 264 -5.96 16.95 7.76
C ARG A 264 -5.32 16.43 6.46
N GLY A 265 -5.08 15.13 6.36
CA GLY A 265 -4.53 14.47 5.18
C GLY A 265 -5.55 14.35 4.04
N PRO A 266 -5.12 13.80 2.89
CA PRO A 266 -6.03 13.58 1.77
C PRO A 266 -7.11 12.55 2.13
N ASP A 267 -8.24 12.63 1.44
CA ASP A 267 -9.32 11.64 1.56
C ASP A 267 -8.85 10.25 1.10
N GLU A 268 -9.27 9.21 1.84
CA GLU A 268 -8.86 7.82 1.60
C GLU A 268 -9.24 7.34 0.20
N CYS A 269 -10.53 7.47 -0.17
CA CYS A 269 -11.02 6.95 -1.42
C CYS A 269 -10.50 7.75 -2.62
N LEU A 270 -10.38 9.07 -2.48
CA LEU A 270 -9.73 9.90 -3.48
C LEU A 270 -8.28 9.46 -3.70
N THR A 271 -7.54 9.21 -2.62
CA THR A 271 -6.14 8.75 -2.69
C THR A 271 -6.03 7.40 -3.39
N TYR A 272 -6.89 6.43 -3.06
CA TYR A 272 -6.89 5.13 -3.72
C TYR A 272 -7.20 5.24 -5.21
N LEU A 273 -8.27 5.95 -5.57
CA LEU A 273 -8.71 6.08 -6.97
C LEU A 273 -7.70 6.85 -7.83
N GLN A 274 -7.10 7.93 -7.32
CA GLN A 274 -6.09 8.69 -8.04
C GLN A 274 -4.83 7.86 -8.31
N ASN A 275 -4.36 7.10 -7.32
CA ASN A 275 -3.21 6.21 -7.49
C ASN A 275 -3.52 5.07 -8.46
N GLU A 276 -4.67 4.43 -8.28
CA GLU A 276 -5.10 3.31 -9.11
C GLU A 276 -5.28 3.70 -10.58
N ARG A 277 -5.72 4.93 -10.87
CA ARG A 277 -5.88 5.46 -12.23
C ARG A 277 -4.61 6.11 -12.80
N GLY A 278 -3.58 6.26 -11.98
CA GLY A 278 -2.31 6.85 -12.39
C GLY A 278 -1.71 6.16 -13.61
N ARG A 279 -1.14 6.97 -14.52
CA ARG A 279 -0.45 6.52 -15.74
C ARG A 279 0.99 7.01 -15.85
N ARG A 280 1.39 7.99 -15.02
CA ARG A 280 2.73 8.59 -14.98
C ARG A 280 3.05 9.01 -13.55
N GLY A 281 4.33 8.97 -13.18
CA GLY A 281 4.81 9.42 -11.87
C GLY A 281 4.82 8.33 -10.80
N SER A 282 4.98 8.74 -9.54
CA SER A 282 5.08 7.82 -8.39
C SER A 282 3.69 7.46 -7.88
N HIS A 283 2.99 6.55 -8.56
CA HIS A 283 1.68 6.06 -8.14
C HIS A 283 1.68 4.55 -7.85
N HIS A 284 0.72 4.12 -7.05
CA HIS A 284 0.53 2.73 -6.63
C HIS A 284 -0.74 2.12 -7.22
N ARG A 285 -0.86 0.79 -7.19
CA ARG A 285 -2.09 0.09 -7.60
C ARG A 285 -2.80 -0.47 -6.37
N PHE A 286 -3.22 0.41 -5.45
CA PHE A 286 -3.74 0.01 -4.14
C PHE A 286 -4.97 -0.91 -4.20
N ILE A 287 -5.88 -0.70 -5.15
CA ILE A 287 -7.09 -1.53 -5.30
C ILE A 287 -6.69 -2.87 -5.91
N THR A 288 -5.85 -2.85 -6.97
CA THR A 288 -5.27 -4.06 -7.57
C THR A 288 -4.55 -4.91 -6.52
N GLU A 289 -3.70 -4.31 -5.67
CA GLU A 289 -2.98 -5.00 -4.60
C GLU A 289 -3.95 -5.62 -3.58
N LYS A 290 -4.98 -4.89 -3.16
CA LYS A 290 -6.01 -5.41 -2.23
C LYS A 290 -6.80 -6.58 -2.82
N GLN A 291 -7.05 -6.61 -4.13
CA GLN A 291 -7.67 -7.77 -4.78
C GLN A 291 -6.79 -9.02 -4.66
N VAL A 292 -5.45 -8.87 -4.72
CA VAL A 292 -4.52 -9.97 -4.45
C VAL A 292 -4.57 -10.37 -2.98
N PHE A 293 -4.57 -9.40 -2.06
CA PHE A 293 -4.63 -9.68 -0.61
C PHE A 293 -5.92 -10.42 -0.22
N ALA A 294 -7.04 -10.12 -0.88
CA ALA A 294 -8.30 -10.84 -0.74
C ALA A 294 -8.15 -12.34 -1.09
N ARG A 295 -7.42 -12.66 -2.15
CA ARG A 295 -7.14 -14.05 -2.55
C ARG A 295 -6.15 -14.72 -1.61
N TRP A 296 -5.09 -14.02 -1.22
CA TRP A 296 -4.11 -14.53 -0.28
C TRP A 296 -4.74 -14.89 1.07
N ALA A 297 -5.76 -14.18 1.52
CA ALA A 297 -6.47 -14.55 2.75
C ALA A 297 -7.24 -15.88 2.67
N LYS A 298 -7.50 -16.40 1.47
CA LYS A 298 -8.04 -17.75 1.27
C LYS A 298 -6.95 -18.84 1.21
N LEU A 299 -5.71 -18.45 0.95
CA LEU A 299 -4.56 -19.34 0.76
C LEU A 299 -3.64 -19.40 1.98
N TYR A 300 -3.65 -18.35 2.78
CA TYR A 300 -2.84 -18.16 3.97
C TYR A 300 -3.77 -17.75 5.11
N ASN A 301 -3.43 -18.10 6.36
CA ASN A 301 -4.22 -17.78 7.54
C ASN A 301 -4.19 -16.28 7.84
N ILE A 302 -4.91 -15.49 7.05
CA ILE A 302 -5.00 -14.03 7.14
C ILE A 302 -6.43 -13.65 7.48
N THR A 303 -6.60 -12.81 8.49
CA THR A 303 -7.89 -12.24 8.88
C THR A 303 -7.82 -10.73 8.88
N TYR A 304 -8.93 -10.06 8.54
CA TYR A 304 -9.03 -8.60 8.55
C TYR A 304 -9.91 -8.13 9.70
N ALA A 305 -9.50 -7.05 10.35
CA ALA A 305 -10.23 -6.40 11.44
C ALA A 305 -10.28 -4.90 11.19
N TYR A 306 -11.42 -4.31 11.53
CA TYR A 306 -11.69 -2.87 11.45
C TYR A 306 -11.38 -2.28 10.06
N PRO A 307 -12.16 -2.64 9.00
CA PRO A 307 -13.31 -3.55 8.99
C PRO A 307 -12.96 -5.02 8.75
N THR A 308 -13.89 -5.91 9.05
CA THR A 308 -13.81 -7.35 8.74
C THR A 308 -14.27 -7.65 7.31
N TRP A 309 -13.53 -8.49 6.60
CA TRP A 309 -13.87 -9.01 5.26
C TRP A 309 -12.93 -10.14 4.86
#